data_AF-A0A1A8L8T7-F1
#
_entry.id   AF-A0A1A8L8T7-F1
#
_cell.length_a   1.000
_cell.length_b   1.000
_cell.length_c   1.000
_cell.angle_alpha   90.00
_cell.angle_beta   90.00
_cell.angle_gamma   90.00
#
_symmetry.space_group_name_H-M   'P 1'
#
loop_
_entity.id
_entity.type
_entity.pdbx_description
1 polymer ?
#
loop_
_entity_poly.entity_id
_entity_poly.type
_entity_poly.pdbx_seq_one_letter_code
_entity_poly.pdbx_strand_id
1 'polypeptide(L)'
;ADIYDSDHGLVKIDPCKWSPDMDIALWLSQSDDTILKCLSTSPMAEPPHFVQHIKSTIQFILAHPNSDSLFPGRQPQLYHRNQSGDWERLLRS
;
A
#
# COMPACT_ATOMS: atom_id res chain seq x y z
N ALA A 1 -12.71 0.84 8.92
CA ALA A 1 -11.79 0.87 10.06
C ALA A 1 -11.09 2.21 10.02
N ASP A 2 -11.07 2.94 11.13
CA ASP A 2 -10.33 4.19 11.21
C ASP A 2 -8.83 3.90 11.34
N ILE A 3 -8.04 4.53 10.48
CA ILE A 3 -6.58 4.38 10.43
C ILE A 3 -5.86 5.30 11.42
N TYR A 4 -6.58 6.23 12.04
CA TYR A 4 -6.02 7.23 12.95
C TYR A 4 -6.77 7.22 14.28
N ASP A 5 -6.01 7.03 15.36
CA ASP A 5 -6.45 7.16 16.74
C ASP A 5 -6.14 8.59 17.20
N SER A 6 -7.17 9.43 17.26
CA SER A 6 -7.03 10.85 17.63
C SER A 6 -6.72 11.06 19.10
N ASP A 7 -7.14 10.15 19.97
CA ASP A 7 -6.94 10.26 21.41
C ASP A 7 -5.46 10.10 21.77
N HIS A 8 -4.75 9.27 21.00
CA HIS A 8 -3.32 8.99 21.19
C HIS A 8 -2.41 9.59 20.12
N GLY A 9 -2.97 10.17 19.06
CA GLY A 9 -2.21 10.72 17.94
C GLY A 9 -1.47 9.65 17.13
N LEU A 10 -2.03 8.45 17.01
CA LEU A 10 -1.40 7.30 16.39
C LEU A 10 -2.04 6.94 15.04
N VAL A 11 -1.21 6.68 14.03
CA VAL A 11 -1.66 5.94 12.85
C VAL A 11 -1.53 4.46 13.13
N LYS A 12 -2.63 3.72 12.94
CA LYS A 12 -2.71 2.27 13.12
C LYS A 12 -3.02 1.61 11.79
N ILE A 13 -2.03 0.91 11.25
CA ILE A 13 -2.20 0.06 10.06
C ILE A 13 -2.43 -1.37 10.56
N ASP A 14 -3.69 -1.80 10.53
CA ASP A 14 -4.07 -3.16 10.91
C ASP A 14 -3.61 -4.20 9.86
N PRO A 15 -3.37 -5.45 10.28
CA PRO A 15 -3.05 -6.52 9.34
C PRO A 15 -4.16 -6.69 8.30
N CYS A 16 -3.77 -6.58 7.03
CA CYS A 16 -4.63 -6.89 5.89
C CYS A 16 -4.30 -8.27 5.33
N LYS A 17 -5.15 -8.83 4.48
CA LYS A 17 -4.92 -10.11 3.81
C LYS A 17 -5.30 -9.99 2.34
N TRP A 18 -4.54 -10.64 1.49
CA TRP A 18 -4.86 -10.84 0.08
C TRP A 18 -4.50 -12.26 -0.33
N SER A 19 -5.16 -12.76 -1.36
CA SER A 19 -4.76 -14.00 -2.01
C SER A 19 -3.59 -13.73 -2.96
N PRO A 20 -2.63 -14.66 -3.10
CA PRO A 20 -1.62 -14.58 -4.14
C PRO A 20 -2.28 -14.83 -5.50
N ASP A 21 -2.85 -13.78 -6.09
CA ASP A 21 -3.30 -13.81 -7.48
C ASP A 21 -2.15 -13.35 -8.38
N MET A 22 -1.56 -14.32 -9.09
CA MET A 22 -0.35 -14.11 -9.89
C MET A 22 -0.64 -13.47 -11.24
N ASP A 23 -1.91 -13.42 -11.68
CA ASP A 23 -2.27 -12.81 -12.97
C ASP A 23 -2.05 -11.30 -12.97
N ILE A 24 -1.93 -10.68 -11.78
CA ILE A 24 -1.59 -9.26 -11.67
C ILE A 24 -0.21 -8.94 -12.26
N ALA A 25 0.70 -9.92 -12.34
CA ALA A 25 2.01 -9.74 -12.95
C ALA A 25 1.94 -9.42 -14.44
N LEU A 26 0.87 -9.84 -15.14
CA LEU A 26 0.68 -9.55 -16.56
C LEU A 26 0.64 -8.04 -16.84
N TRP A 27 0.08 -7.25 -15.92
CA TRP A 27 0.01 -5.80 -16.04
C TRP A 27 1.37 -5.12 -16.09
N LEU A 28 2.42 -5.72 -15.50
CA LEU A 28 3.77 -5.15 -15.56
C LEU A 28 4.37 -5.16 -16.98
N SER A 29 3.84 -6.02 -17.87
CA SER A 29 4.25 -6.08 -19.28
C SER A 29 3.45 -5.15 -20.19
N GLN A 30 2.37 -4.54 -19.69
CA GLN A 30 1.46 -3.72 -20.50
C GLN A 30 2.00 -2.29 -20.68
N SER A 31 1.57 -1.64 -21.76
CA SER A 31 1.86 -0.23 -22.00
C SER A 31 1.16 0.66 -20.98
N ASP A 32 1.71 1.86 -20.78
CA ASP A 32 1.14 2.83 -19.85
C ASP A 32 -0.28 3.23 -20.24
N ASP A 33 -0.56 3.41 -21.53
CA ASP A 33 -1.91 3.69 -22.05
C ASP A 33 -2.89 2.56 -21.73
N THR A 34 -2.44 1.29 -21.82
CA THR A 34 -3.28 0.13 -21.53
C THR A 34 -3.59 0.04 -20.04
N ILE A 35 -2.58 0.24 -19.19
CA ILE A 35 -2.73 0.27 -17.73
C ILE A 35 -3.68 1.39 -17.33
N LEU A 36 -3.46 2.60 -17.85
CA LEU A 36 -4.29 3.76 -17.55
C LEU A 36 -5.73 3.49 -17.98
N LYS A 37 -5.96 3.00 -19.20
CA LYS A 37 -7.32 2.73 -19.69
C LYS A 37 -8.04 1.61 -18.93
N CYS A 38 -7.34 0.58 -18.49
CA CYS A 38 -7.95 -0.61 -17.89
C CYS A 38 -8.03 -0.55 -16.35
N LEU A 39 -7.09 0.13 -15.68
CA LEU A 39 -6.97 0.13 -14.22
C LEU A 39 -7.35 1.47 -13.57
N SER A 40 -7.56 2.54 -14.35
CA SER A 40 -8.14 3.78 -13.86
C SER A 40 -9.66 3.77 -13.95
N THR A 41 -10.31 4.47 -13.01
CA THR A 41 -11.74 4.79 -13.09
C THR A 41 -12.04 6.03 -13.95
N SER A 42 -11.01 6.84 -14.25
CA SER A 42 -11.10 8.09 -15.01
C SER A 42 -9.79 8.37 -15.79
N PRO A 43 -9.49 7.59 -16.86
CA PRO A 43 -8.19 7.64 -17.56
C PRO A 43 -7.71 9.03 -17.98
N MET A 44 -8.63 9.96 -18.28
CA MET A 44 -8.31 11.33 -18.71
C MET A 44 -8.10 12.32 -17.55
N ALA A 45 -8.33 11.92 -16.30
CA ALA A 45 -8.28 12.76 -15.12
C ALA A 45 -7.26 12.29 -14.07
N GLU A 46 -6.57 11.18 -14.33
CA GLU A 46 -5.53 10.70 -13.43
C GLU A 46 -4.30 11.62 -13.40
N PRO A 47 -3.59 11.69 -12.26
CA PRO A 47 -2.35 12.43 -12.16
C PRO A 47 -1.25 11.77 -13.03
N PRO A 48 -0.20 12.54 -13.42
CA PRO A 48 0.85 12.05 -14.32
C PRO A 48 1.63 10.84 -13.79
N HIS A 49 1.60 10.59 -12.48
CA HIS A 49 2.30 9.46 -11.84
C HIS A 49 1.42 8.23 -11.60
N PHE A 50 0.17 8.23 -12.06
CA PHE A 50 -0.77 7.15 -11.79
C PHE A 50 -0.25 5.77 -12.20
N VAL A 51 0.21 5.62 -13.44
CA VAL A 51 0.70 4.33 -13.95
C VAL A 51 1.94 3.86 -13.18
N GLN A 52 2.83 4.79 -12.83
CA GLN A 52 4.00 4.49 -12.00
C GLN A 52 3.57 3.94 -10.63
N HIS A 53 2.61 4.59 -9.97
CA HIS A 53 2.07 4.13 -8.69
C HIS A 53 1.46 2.73 -8.82
N ILE A 54 0.64 2.47 -9.85
CA ILE A 54 0.05 1.15 -10.10
C ILE A 54 1.14 0.09 -10.26
N LYS A 55 2.17 0.31 -11.09
CA LYS A 55 3.25 -0.66 -11.28
C LYS A 55 4.00 -0.93 -9.97
N SER A 56 4.30 0.10 -9.17
CA SER A 56 4.93 -0.06 -7.87
C SER A 56 4.05 -0.83 -6.87
N THR A 57 2.74 -0.60 -6.86
CA THR A 57 1.79 -1.38 -6.04
C THR A 57 1.78 -2.85 -6.45
N ILE A 58 1.76 -3.14 -7.75
CA ILE A 58 1.80 -4.52 -8.26
C ILE A 58 3.12 -5.21 -7.87
N GLN A 59 4.25 -4.54 -8.04
CA GLN A 59 5.55 -5.05 -7.60
C GLN A 59 5.59 -5.34 -6.10
N PHE A 60 4.99 -4.48 -5.27
CA PHE A 60 4.89 -4.69 -3.83
C PHE A 60 4.09 -5.96 -3.49
N ILE A 61 2.94 -6.16 -4.14
CA ILE A 61 2.10 -7.35 -3.95
C ILE A 61 2.84 -8.62 -4.40
N LEU A 62 3.55 -8.59 -5.53
CA LEU A 62 4.32 -9.74 -6.00
C LEU A 62 5.51 -10.08 -5.09
N ALA A 63 6.16 -9.07 -4.50
CA ALA A 63 7.22 -9.28 -3.52
C ALA A 63 6.69 -9.81 -2.17
N HIS A 64 5.40 -9.62 -1.88
CA HIS A 64 4.73 -10.04 -0.65
C HIS A 64 3.47 -10.84 -0.99
N PRO A 65 3.57 -12.12 -1.40
CA PRO A 65 2.42 -12.94 -1.82
C PRO A 65 1.39 -13.15 -0.71
N ASN A 66 1.78 -12.90 0.54
CA ASN A 66 0.90 -12.72 1.69
C ASN A 66 1.43 -11.60 2.58
N SER A 67 0.65 -11.21 3.57
CA SER A 67 0.94 -10.12 4.49
C SER A 67 1.61 -10.55 5.79
N ASP A 68 1.88 -11.85 6.01
CA ASP A 68 2.35 -12.37 7.30
C ASP A 68 3.71 -11.78 7.69
N SER A 69 4.60 -11.56 6.72
CA SER A 69 5.91 -10.92 6.95
C SER A 69 5.79 -9.43 7.25
N LEU A 70 4.75 -8.77 6.74
CA LEU A 70 4.49 -7.34 6.96
C LEU A 70 3.87 -7.10 8.34
N PHE A 71 3.14 -8.07 8.89
CA PHE A 71 2.50 -8.00 10.20
C PHE A 71 2.86 -9.21 11.08
N PRO A 72 4.10 -9.28 11.61
CA PRO A 72 4.52 -10.38 12.48
C PRO A 72 3.58 -10.56 13.68
N GLY A 73 3.16 -11.79 13.92
CA GLY A 73 2.21 -12.11 15.01
C GLY A 73 0.83 -11.48 14.86
N ARG A 74 0.45 -11.08 13.62
CA ARG A 74 -0.80 -10.35 13.32
C ARG A 74 -0.95 -9.06 14.13
N GLN A 75 0.18 -8.42 14.46
CA GLN A 75 0.17 -7.14 15.16
C GLN A 75 0.10 -5.98 14.17
N PRO A 76 -0.63 -4.90 14.51
CA PRO A 76 -0.67 -3.71 13.67
C PRO A 76 0.69 -3.00 13.65
N GLN A 77 0.96 -2.28 12.57
CA GLN A 77 2.05 -1.31 12.54
C GLN A 77 1.52 0.02 13.10
N LEU A 78 2.22 0.57 14.09
CA LEU A 78 1.86 1.83 14.73
C LEU A 78 2.87 2.90 14.36
N TYR A 79 2.38 4.11 14.11
CA TYR A 79 3.21 5.28 13.81
C TYR A 79 2.74 6.48 14.63
N HIS A 80 3.68 7.33 15.05
CA HIS A 80 3.38 8.62 15.68
C HIS A 80 4.18 9.73 15.02
N ARG A 81 3.82 10.99 15.31
CA ARG A 81 4.64 12.13 14.89
C ARG A 81 5.81 12.33 15.84
N ASN A 82 6.99 12.52 15.26
CA ASN A 82 8.18 12.94 15.99
C ASN A 82 8.15 14.47 16.26
N GLN A 83 9.17 14.99 16.92
CA GLN A 83 9.27 16.43 17.24
C GLN A 83 9.36 17.34 15.99
N SER A 84 9.86 16.83 14.87
CA SER A 84 9.90 17.51 13.58
C SER A 84 8.58 17.45 12.82
N GLY A 85 7.62 16.66 13.31
CA GLY A 85 6.31 16.44 12.69
C GLY A 85 6.25 15.28 11.70
N ASP A 86 7.35 14.56 11.47
CA ASP A 86 7.41 13.40 10.58
C ASP A 86 6.80 12.16 11.24
N TRP A 87 6.25 11.25 10.43
CA TRP A 87 5.76 9.97 10.92
C TRP A 87 6.90 8.98 11.16
N GLU A 88 7.02 8.47 12.37
CA GLU A 88 7.97 7.43 12.75
C GLU A 88 7.28 6.16 13.23
N ARG A 89 7.84 5.00 12.88
CA ARG A 89 7.30 3.70 13.28
C ARG A 89 7.66 3.40 14.73
N LEU A 90 6.66 3.03 15.52
CA LEU A 90 6.87 2.50 16.88
C LEU A 90 7.53 1.13 16.78
N LEU A 91 8.80 1.05 17.14
CA LEU A 91 9.48 -0.21 17.35
C LEU A 91 8.98 -0.80 18.66
N ARG A 92 8.29 -1.94 18.60
CA ARG A 92 7.93 -2.70 19.80
C ARG A 92 9.15 -3.56 20.18
N SER A 93 9.67 -3.33 21.39
CA SER A 93 10.70 -4.13 22.06
C SER A 93 10.20 -5.54 22.37
#